data_AF-X1PZ51-F1
#
_entry.id   AF-X1PZ51-F1
#
_cell.length_a   1.000
_cell.length_b   1.000
_cell.length_c   1.000
_cell.angle_alpha   90.00
_cell.angle_beta   90.00
_cell.angle_gamma   90.00
#
_symmetry.space_group_name_H-M   'P 1'
#
loop_
_entity.id
_entity.type
_entity.pdbx_description
1 polymer ?
#
loop_
_entity_poly.entity_id
_entity_poly.type
_entity_poly.pdbx_seq_one_letter_code
_entity_poly.pdbx_strand_id
1 'polypeptide(L)'
;MQKTEERGTAAGLVVGGVGGATLATVIAVLLAARPARAAPTDEKLDYLIEVLTTLVPVLAQVAEGQAELITAMQQWLAAQGIPVAPAAEGVEVTVSTPWIAKEPEQIFSSAIRSAGTFYSDKMVDWNRGKRIVFKVESSLNQAVNIQLIGNIVDSKELATDIGLALPCTANGNISVGPAWDDWTPFIGIRITAAVAPTAGILTIWAVIQS
;
A
#
# COMPACT_ATOMS: atom_id res chain seq x y z
N MET A 1 -22.39 41.97 47.80
CA MET A 1 -22.55 40.55 48.18
C MET A 1 -22.88 39.77 46.92
N GLN A 2 -21.90 39.11 46.32
CA GLN A 2 -22.11 38.18 45.21
C GLN A 2 -21.70 36.79 45.71
N LYS A 3 -22.66 35.86 45.61
CA LYS A 3 -22.58 34.47 46.08
C LYS A 3 -21.55 33.70 45.24
N THR A 4 -20.66 33.01 45.92
CA THR A 4 -19.78 31.98 45.35
C THR A 4 -20.64 30.75 45.03
N GLU A 5 -20.80 30.39 43.76
CA GLU A 5 -21.40 29.12 43.37
C GLU A 5 -20.37 28.00 43.47
N GLU A 6 -20.77 26.94 44.16
CA GLU A 6 -20.01 25.72 44.42
C GLU A 6 -19.75 24.98 43.10
N ARG A 7 -18.47 24.73 42.83
CA ARG A 7 -18.01 23.92 41.70
C ARG A 7 -18.26 22.45 42.04
N GLY A 8 -19.43 21.93 41.63
CA GLY A 8 -19.78 20.53 41.75
C GLY A 8 -18.76 19.62 41.07
N THR A 9 -18.15 18.73 41.85
CA THR A 9 -17.26 17.64 41.44
C THR A 9 -17.93 16.75 40.40
N ALA A 10 -17.47 16.81 39.15
CA ALA A 10 -17.91 15.88 38.10
C ALA A 10 -17.35 14.48 38.40
N ALA A 11 -18.25 13.52 38.59
CA ALA A 11 -17.92 12.11 38.72
C ALA A 11 -17.24 11.63 37.41
N GLY A 12 -16.05 11.05 37.54
CA GLY A 12 -15.26 10.56 36.42
C GLY A 12 -15.97 9.45 35.65
N LEU A 13 -16.09 9.63 34.34
CA LEU A 13 -16.51 8.59 33.41
C LEU A 13 -15.37 7.58 33.28
N VAL A 14 -15.47 6.44 33.96
CA VAL A 14 -14.56 5.30 33.75
C VAL A 14 -15.03 4.57 32.49
N VAL A 15 -14.46 4.91 31.34
CA VAL A 15 -14.68 4.20 30.07
C VAL A 15 -13.78 2.95 30.04
N GLY A 16 -14.21 1.90 30.71
CA GLY A 16 -13.67 0.55 30.55
C GLY A 16 -14.74 -0.35 29.95
N GLY A 17 -14.93 -0.29 28.63
CA GLY A 17 -15.98 -1.03 27.94
C GLY A 17 -15.75 -2.54 28.00
N VAL A 18 -16.76 -3.27 28.49
CA VAL A 18 -16.79 -4.74 28.61
C VAL A 18 -16.42 -5.44 27.29
N GLY A 19 -16.75 -4.85 26.13
CA GLY A 19 -16.42 -5.38 24.80
C GLY A 19 -14.93 -5.38 24.44
N GLY A 20 -14.13 -4.44 24.95
CA GLY A 20 -12.69 -4.41 24.69
C GLY A 20 -11.94 -5.50 25.47
N ALA A 21 -12.40 -5.79 26.69
CA ALA A 21 -11.83 -6.85 27.52
C ALA A 21 -12.18 -8.24 26.99
N THR A 22 -13.41 -8.47 26.52
CA THR A 22 -13.81 -9.74 25.91
C THR A 22 -13.08 -10.00 24.60
N LEU A 23 -12.96 -9.00 23.72
CA LEU A 23 -12.19 -9.10 22.47
C LEU A 23 -10.71 -9.41 22.74
N ALA A 24 -10.07 -8.70 23.67
CA ALA A 24 -8.68 -8.95 24.05
C ALA A 24 -8.48 -10.36 24.62
N THR A 25 -9.44 -10.85 25.42
CA THR A 25 -9.39 -12.21 26.00
C THR A 25 -9.55 -13.27 24.91
N VAL A 26 -10.49 -13.11 23.98
CA VAL A 26 -10.70 -14.05 22.87
C VAL A 26 -9.48 -14.08 21.96
N ILE A 27 -8.90 -12.93 21.62
CA ILE A 27 -7.65 -12.85 20.84
C ILE A 27 -6.51 -13.55 21.59
N ALA A 28 -6.36 -13.33 22.89
CA ALA A 28 -5.32 -13.98 23.70
C ALA A 28 -5.50 -15.51 23.75
N VAL A 29 -6.73 -16.01 23.87
CA VAL A 29 -7.04 -17.45 23.83
C VAL A 29 -6.73 -18.04 22.46
N LEU A 30 -7.11 -17.37 21.38
CA LEU A 30 -6.82 -17.83 20.01
C LEU A 30 -5.31 -17.82 19.71
N LEU A 31 -4.58 -16.82 20.17
CA LEU A 31 -3.11 -16.76 20.04
C LEU A 31 -2.39 -17.82 20.88
N ALA A 32 -2.95 -18.17 22.04
CA ALA A 32 -2.39 -19.20 22.93
C ALA A 32 -2.75 -20.63 22.48
N ALA A 33 -3.91 -20.83 21.83
CA ALA A 33 -4.43 -22.14 21.47
C ALA A 33 -3.57 -22.86 20.43
N ARG A 34 -3.03 -22.14 19.42
CA ARG A 34 -2.00 -22.66 18.49
C ARG A 34 -1.22 -21.51 17.86
N PRO A 35 0.12 -21.41 18.02
CA PRO A 35 0.89 -20.46 17.23
C PRO A 35 0.81 -20.92 15.78
N ALA A 36 0.34 -20.06 14.87
CA ALA A 36 0.18 -20.35 13.43
C ALA A 36 1.45 -20.91 12.73
N ARG A 37 2.61 -20.88 13.41
CA ARG A 37 3.87 -21.53 13.02
C ARG A 37 3.87 -23.06 13.14
N ALA A 38 2.97 -23.69 13.89
CA ALA A 38 3.06 -25.12 14.24
C ALA A 38 2.13 -26.07 13.46
N ALA A 39 1.20 -25.57 12.63
CA ALA A 39 0.26 -26.41 11.88
C ALA A 39 0.81 -26.83 10.49
N PRO A 40 0.57 -28.07 10.02
CA PRO A 40 0.80 -28.48 8.62
C PRO A 40 0.01 -27.60 7.64
N THR A 41 0.50 -27.43 6.40
CA THR A 41 -0.03 -26.45 5.43
C THR A 41 -1.53 -26.60 5.14
N ASP A 42 -2.04 -27.83 5.15
CA ASP A 42 -3.45 -28.13 4.87
C ASP A 42 -4.38 -27.80 6.05
N GLU A 43 -3.88 -27.89 7.29
CA GLU A 43 -4.63 -27.55 8.51
C GLU A 43 -4.63 -26.05 8.84
N LYS A 44 -3.74 -25.27 8.20
CA LYS A 44 -3.64 -23.81 8.43
C LYS A 44 -4.88 -23.08 7.94
N LEU A 45 -5.46 -23.49 6.82
CA LEU A 45 -6.62 -22.82 6.26
C LEU A 45 -7.86 -23.06 7.14
N ASP A 46 -8.08 -24.31 7.57
CA ASP A 46 -9.17 -24.67 8.47
C ASP A 46 -9.05 -23.94 9.81
N TYR A 47 -7.84 -23.84 10.36
CA TYR A 47 -7.58 -23.05 11.55
C TYR A 47 -7.89 -21.56 11.38
N LEU A 48 -7.47 -20.95 10.26
CA LEU A 48 -7.80 -19.55 9.98
C LEU A 48 -9.31 -19.33 9.82
N ILE A 49 -10.02 -20.28 9.22
CA ILE A 49 -11.48 -20.24 9.10
C ILE A 49 -12.14 -20.32 10.48
N GLU A 50 -11.66 -21.18 11.37
CA GLU A 50 -12.18 -21.30 12.75
C GLU A 50 -11.93 -20.02 13.56
N VAL A 51 -10.72 -19.45 13.46
CA VAL A 51 -10.36 -18.16 14.07
C VAL A 51 -11.28 -17.04 13.54
N LEU A 52 -11.49 -16.96 12.24
CA LEU A 52 -12.37 -15.94 11.65
C LEU A 52 -13.83 -16.14 12.09
N THR A 53 -14.31 -17.37 12.13
CA THR A 53 -15.69 -17.70 12.54
C THR A 53 -15.96 -17.35 14.00
N THR A 54 -14.94 -17.44 14.87
CA THR A 54 -15.05 -17.06 16.29
C THR A 54 -14.87 -15.56 16.52
N LEU A 55 -14.06 -14.88 15.72
CA LEU A 55 -13.79 -13.44 15.85
C LEU A 55 -14.96 -12.56 15.37
N VAL A 56 -15.62 -12.96 14.28
CA VAL A 56 -16.70 -12.16 13.65
C VAL A 56 -17.85 -11.81 14.63
N PRO A 57 -18.41 -12.75 15.41
CA PRO A 57 -19.47 -12.44 16.38
C PRO A 57 -19.01 -11.50 17.51
N VAL A 58 -17.76 -11.64 17.96
CA VAL A 58 -17.20 -10.80 19.02
C VAL A 58 -17.02 -9.37 18.54
N LEU A 59 -16.58 -9.19 17.29
CA LEU A 59 -16.49 -7.86 16.68
C LEU A 59 -17.87 -7.21 16.48
N ALA A 60 -18.89 -8.00 16.15
CA ALA A 60 -20.28 -7.50 16.08
C ALA A 60 -20.76 -6.97 17.44
N GLN A 61 -20.51 -7.71 18.53
CA GLN A 61 -20.83 -7.27 19.89
C GLN A 61 -20.07 -6.00 20.30
N VAL A 62 -18.80 -5.87 19.88
CA VAL A 62 -18.01 -4.65 20.12
C VAL A 62 -18.60 -3.47 19.35
N ALA A 63 -19.04 -3.68 18.11
CA ALA A 63 -19.68 -2.64 17.31
C ALA A 63 -21.01 -2.17 17.92
N GLU A 64 -21.84 -3.10 18.40
CA GLU A 64 -23.07 -2.79 19.13
C GLU A 64 -22.79 -1.99 20.41
N GLY A 65 -21.82 -2.42 21.22
CA GLY A 65 -21.41 -1.69 22.43
C GLY A 65 -20.84 -0.30 22.15
N GLN A 66 -20.16 -0.11 21.00
CA GLN A 66 -19.70 1.21 20.56
C GLN A 66 -20.88 2.11 20.14
N ALA A 67 -21.89 1.57 19.47
CA ALA A 67 -23.09 2.32 19.10
C ALA A 67 -23.87 2.79 20.33
N GLU A 68 -23.99 1.94 21.35
CA GLU A 68 -24.59 2.31 22.64
C GLU A 68 -23.79 3.41 23.36
N LEU A 69 -22.46 3.30 23.38
CA LEU A 69 -21.58 4.30 23.98
C LEU A 69 -21.68 5.65 23.26
N ILE A 70 -21.70 5.64 21.92
CA ILE A 70 -21.91 6.84 21.10
C ILE A 70 -23.27 7.47 21.47
N THR A 71 -24.33 6.66 21.57
CA THR A 71 -25.66 7.13 21.95
C THR A 71 -25.64 7.79 23.34
N ALA A 72 -25.01 7.16 24.33
CA ALA A 72 -24.89 7.71 25.68
C ALA A 72 -24.08 9.02 25.72
N MET A 73 -23.01 9.12 24.93
CA MET A 73 -22.21 10.34 24.80
C MET A 73 -23.02 11.46 24.13
N GLN A 74 -23.78 11.17 23.09
CA GLN A 74 -24.66 12.14 22.43
C GLN A 74 -25.74 12.65 23.39
N GLN A 75 -26.35 11.76 24.18
CA GLN A 75 -27.32 12.14 25.21
C GLN A 75 -26.68 13.03 26.30
N TRP A 76 -25.47 12.72 26.74
CA TRP A 76 -24.73 13.52 27.71
C TRP A 76 -24.35 14.91 27.17
N LEU A 77 -23.90 15.00 25.92
CA LEU A 77 -23.58 16.27 25.26
C LEU A 77 -24.85 17.13 25.06
N ALA A 78 -25.98 16.51 24.67
CA ALA A 78 -27.25 17.19 24.54
C ALA A 78 -27.75 17.75 25.88
N ALA A 79 -27.56 17.01 26.98
CA ALA A 79 -27.88 17.48 28.34
C ALA A 79 -27.05 18.70 28.77
N GLN A 80 -25.90 18.95 28.14
CA GLN A 80 -25.06 20.14 28.36
C GLN A 80 -25.42 21.32 27.45
N GLY A 81 -26.49 21.21 26.65
CA GLY A 81 -26.89 22.24 25.70
C GLY A 81 -25.94 22.37 24.50
N ILE A 82 -25.02 21.44 24.32
CA ILE A 82 -24.16 21.37 23.13
C ILE A 82 -25.02 20.76 22.02
N PRO A 83 -25.23 21.46 20.88
CA PRO A 83 -26.02 20.90 19.79
C PRO A 83 -25.30 19.68 19.24
N VAL A 84 -25.90 18.52 19.47
CA VAL A 84 -25.48 17.25 18.87
C VAL A 84 -26.38 17.07 17.67
N ALA A 85 -25.82 17.21 16.46
CA ALA A 85 -26.54 16.79 15.26
C ALA A 85 -26.96 15.32 15.45
N PRO A 86 -28.15 14.90 14.97
CA PRO A 86 -28.46 13.48 14.90
C PRO A 86 -27.28 12.77 14.23
N ALA A 87 -26.97 11.54 14.63
CA ALA A 87 -25.99 10.72 13.94
C ALA A 87 -26.44 10.65 12.48
N ALA A 88 -25.93 11.56 11.65
CA ALA A 88 -26.01 11.45 10.22
C ALA A 88 -25.44 10.08 9.95
N GLU A 89 -26.23 9.25 9.25
CA GLU A 89 -25.83 7.97 8.68
C GLU A 89 -24.33 8.00 8.43
N GLY A 90 -23.63 7.10 9.13
CA GLY A 90 -22.22 7.27 9.50
C GLY A 90 -21.44 8.01 8.44
N VAL A 91 -20.81 9.13 8.82
CA VAL A 91 -20.07 10.02 7.91
C VAL A 91 -19.41 9.19 6.83
N GLU A 92 -20.00 9.21 5.63
CA GLU A 92 -19.52 8.44 4.51
C GLU A 92 -18.20 9.12 4.11
N VAL A 93 -17.09 8.65 4.68
CA VAL A 93 -15.77 9.15 4.36
C VAL A 93 -15.44 8.57 2.99
N THR A 94 -15.93 9.23 1.96
CA THR A 94 -15.61 8.91 0.58
C THR A 94 -14.18 9.35 0.32
N VAL A 95 -13.22 8.44 0.57
CA VAL A 95 -11.81 8.65 0.22
C VAL A 95 -11.69 8.50 -1.30
N SER A 96 -11.91 9.60 -2.02
CA SER A 96 -11.63 9.67 -3.45
C SER A 96 -10.14 9.94 -3.65
N THR A 97 -9.38 8.93 -4.08
CA THR A 97 -8.05 9.14 -4.63
C THR A 97 -8.16 9.10 -6.17
N PRO A 98 -8.21 10.24 -6.87
CA PRO A 98 -8.38 10.24 -8.31
C PRO A 98 -7.19 9.51 -8.94
N TRP A 99 -7.48 8.57 -9.85
CA TRP A 99 -6.48 7.74 -10.52
C TRP A 99 -5.90 8.50 -11.71
N ILE A 100 -4.97 9.41 -11.45
CA ILE A 100 -4.44 10.32 -12.48
C ILE A 100 -3.03 9.91 -12.85
N ALA A 101 -2.81 9.62 -14.13
CA ALA A 101 -1.48 9.43 -14.68
C ALA A 101 -0.77 10.78 -14.82
N LYS A 102 0.48 10.85 -14.36
CA LYS A 102 1.39 11.95 -14.66
C LYS A 102 1.85 11.88 -16.11
N GLU A 103 2.36 13.00 -16.62
CA GLU A 103 3.00 13.06 -17.93
C GLU A 103 4.17 12.06 -18.03
N PRO A 104 4.36 11.39 -19.18
CA PRO A 104 5.48 10.49 -19.40
C PRO A 104 6.83 11.19 -19.25
N GLU A 105 7.71 10.59 -18.47
CA GLU A 105 9.08 11.06 -18.24
C GLU A 105 10.07 10.18 -19.00
N GLN A 106 10.91 10.77 -19.85
CA GLN A 106 12.00 10.03 -20.49
C GLN A 106 13.12 9.77 -19.49
N ILE A 107 13.55 8.51 -19.39
CA ILE A 107 14.61 8.09 -18.46
C ILE A 107 15.83 7.47 -19.15
N PHE A 108 15.71 7.19 -20.45
CA PHE A 108 16.81 6.72 -21.27
C PHE A 108 16.51 7.03 -22.73
N SER A 109 17.47 7.58 -23.47
CA SER A 109 17.44 7.54 -24.93
C SER A 109 18.85 7.54 -25.46
N SER A 110 19.28 6.41 -26.01
CA SER A 110 20.64 6.29 -26.51
C SER A 110 20.78 5.22 -27.58
N ALA A 111 21.81 5.43 -28.41
CA ALA A 111 22.32 4.45 -29.34
C ALA A 111 23.24 3.48 -28.60
N ILE A 112 22.78 2.24 -28.39
CA ILE A 112 23.63 1.17 -27.86
C ILE A 112 24.51 0.64 -29.00
N ARG A 113 25.83 0.61 -28.78
CA ARG A 113 26.85 0.26 -29.79
C ARG A 113 27.84 -0.81 -29.33
N SER A 114 27.66 -1.34 -28.12
CA SER A 114 28.46 -2.43 -27.57
C SER A 114 27.56 -3.45 -26.89
N ALA A 115 28.04 -4.69 -26.81
CA ALA A 115 27.45 -5.69 -25.94
C ALA A 115 27.82 -5.34 -24.49
N GLY A 116 26.88 -5.54 -23.57
CA GLY A 116 27.08 -5.22 -22.17
C GLY A 116 25.81 -4.79 -21.46
N THR A 117 26.01 -4.24 -20.27
CA THR A 117 24.95 -3.77 -19.39
C THR A 117 24.95 -2.25 -19.33
N PHE A 118 23.78 -1.67 -19.51
CA PHE A 118 23.51 -0.24 -19.43
C PHE A 118 22.40 -0.01 -18.42
N TYR A 119 22.25 1.23 -17.98
CA TYR A 119 21.27 1.63 -16.99
C TYR A 119 20.53 2.86 -17.48
N SER A 120 19.29 3.06 -17.00
CA SER A 120 18.60 4.34 -17.17
C SER A 120 19.45 5.48 -16.62
N ASP A 121 19.27 6.68 -17.19
CA ASP A 121 20.05 7.87 -16.85
C ASP A 121 19.75 8.35 -15.41
N LYS A 122 18.57 7.99 -14.89
CA LYS A 122 18.09 8.26 -13.53
C LYS A 122 17.20 7.12 -13.03
N MET A 123 16.99 7.07 -11.71
CA MET A 123 15.92 6.28 -11.11
C MET A 123 14.67 7.15 -11.00
N VAL A 124 13.51 6.54 -11.15
CA VAL A 124 12.21 7.21 -11.05
C VAL A 124 11.75 7.20 -9.60
N ASP A 125 11.45 8.38 -9.04
CA ASP A 125 10.86 8.52 -7.72
C ASP A 125 9.40 8.04 -7.72
N TRP A 126 9.17 6.88 -7.12
CA TRP A 126 7.87 6.25 -6.96
C TRP A 126 7.36 6.26 -5.51
N ASN A 127 7.89 7.14 -4.64
CA ASN A 127 7.49 7.23 -3.23
C ASN A 127 6.01 7.59 -3.02
N ARG A 128 5.40 8.30 -3.97
CA ARG A 128 4.01 8.79 -3.88
C ARG A 128 3.11 8.26 -5.00
N GLY A 129 3.59 7.29 -5.77
CA GLY A 129 2.80 6.69 -6.84
C GLY A 129 2.06 5.46 -6.35
N LYS A 130 0.92 5.17 -6.98
CA LYS A 130 0.16 3.92 -6.81
C LYS A 130 0.61 2.85 -7.80
N ARG A 131 0.88 3.26 -9.05
CA ARG A 131 1.36 2.38 -10.13
C ARG A 131 2.44 3.10 -10.93
N ILE A 132 3.33 2.33 -11.52
CA ILE A 132 4.33 2.81 -12.47
C ILE A 132 4.38 1.84 -13.65
N VAL A 133 4.48 2.40 -14.85
CA VAL A 133 4.66 1.64 -16.09
C VAL A 133 5.78 2.28 -16.89
N PHE A 134 6.66 1.45 -17.44
CA PHE A 134 7.71 1.87 -18.36
C PHE A 134 7.37 1.43 -19.78
N LYS A 135 7.42 2.37 -20.71
CA LYS A 135 7.30 2.10 -22.14
C LYS A 135 8.71 2.07 -22.75
N VAL A 136 9.05 0.95 -23.37
CA VAL A 136 10.32 0.76 -24.07
C VAL A 136 10.04 0.72 -25.56
N GLU A 137 10.73 1.56 -26.31
CA GLU A 137 10.66 1.63 -27.76
C GLU A 137 12.06 1.46 -28.34
N SER A 138 12.25 0.43 -29.14
CA SER A 138 13.53 0.08 -29.74
C SER A 138 13.44 0.24 -31.24
N SER A 139 14.33 1.04 -31.81
CA SER A 139 14.68 1.01 -33.24
C SER A 139 16.01 0.29 -33.47
N LEU A 140 16.54 -0.38 -32.44
CA LEU A 140 17.78 -1.15 -32.54
C LEU A 140 17.59 -2.34 -33.47
N ASN A 141 18.64 -2.67 -34.22
CA ASN A 141 18.66 -3.86 -35.09
C ASN A 141 19.02 -5.16 -34.35
N GLN A 142 19.13 -5.12 -33.02
CA GLN A 142 19.35 -6.28 -32.15
C GLN A 142 18.37 -6.22 -30.98
N ALA A 143 18.01 -7.37 -30.44
CA ALA A 143 17.18 -7.46 -29.24
C ALA A 143 18.00 -7.11 -27.99
N VAL A 144 17.32 -6.54 -27.00
CA VAL A 144 17.89 -6.22 -25.69
C VAL A 144 16.97 -6.72 -24.59
N ASN A 145 17.52 -7.10 -23.44
CA ASN A 145 16.73 -7.47 -22.27
C ASN A 145 16.54 -6.25 -21.37
N ILE A 146 15.32 -6.07 -20.89
CA ILE A 146 14.89 -4.99 -20.02
C ILE A 146 14.57 -5.57 -18.65
N GLN A 147 15.31 -5.16 -17.63
CA GLN A 147 15.12 -5.58 -16.24
C GLN A 147 14.74 -4.35 -15.41
N LEU A 148 13.65 -4.43 -14.66
CA LEU A 148 13.34 -3.43 -13.64
C LEU A 148 14.31 -3.60 -12.47
N ILE A 149 14.84 -2.48 -11.97
CA ILE A 149 15.71 -2.46 -10.80
C ILE A 149 15.16 -1.46 -9.78
N GLY A 150 15.25 -1.80 -8.50
CA GLY A 150 14.73 -1.00 -7.40
C GLY A 150 15.79 -0.69 -6.35
N ASN A 151 15.67 0.47 -5.72
CA ASN A 151 16.54 0.86 -4.61
C ASN A 151 15.79 1.76 -3.62
N ILE A 152 16.30 1.83 -2.39
CA ILE A 152 15.80 2.72 -1.33
C ILE A 152 16.32 4.15 -1.46
N VAL A 153 17.34 4.36 -2.29
CA VAL A 153 17.95 5.65 -2.62
C VAL A 153 17.89 5.89 -4.13
N ASP A 154 17.96 7.15 -4.56
CA ASP A 154 18.00 7.54 -5.98
C ASP A 154 19.39 7.22 -6.59
N SER A 155 19.66 5.93 -6.77
CA SER A 155 20.94 5.42 -7.26
C SER A 155 20.76 4.01 -7.81
N LYS A 156 21.44 3.71 -8.92
CA LYS A 156 21.47 2.38 -9.56
C LYS A 156 22.44 1.43 -8.88
N GLU A 157 23.38 1.97 -8.11
CA GLU A 157 24.39 1.22 -7.39
C GLU A 157 23.72 0.36 -6.32
N LEU A 158 24.01 -0.95 -6.35
CA LEU A 158 23.39 -1.95 -5.45
C LEU A 158 21.85 -2.05 -5.57
N ALA A 159 21.28 -1.57 -6.67
CA ALA A 159 19.86 -1.78 -6.96
C ALA A 159 19.57 -3.27 -7.16
N THR A 160 18.41 -3.72 -6.67
CA THR A 160 17.96 -5.10 -6.74
C THR A 160 17.00 -5.30 -7.90
N ASP A 161 17.04 -6.47 -8.53
CA ASP A 161 16.13 -6.81 -9.62
C ASP A 161 14.69 -6.98 -9.11
N ILE A 162 13.74 -6.36 -9.82
CA ILE A 162 12.31 -6.50 -9.58
C ILE A 162 11.72 -7.36 -10.70
N GLY A 163 11.17 -8.53 -10.35
CA GLY A 163 10.64 -9.47 -11.32
C GLY A 163 11.69 -9.98 -12.31
N LEU A 164 11.23 -10.42 -13.48
CA LEU A 164 12.08 -11.02 -14.53
C LEU A 164 12.53 -10.01 -15.58
N ALA A 165 13.70 -10.27 -16.18
CA ALA A 165 14.14 -9.55 -17.36
C ALA A 165 13.28 -9.95 -18.57
N LEU A 166 12.73 -8.96 -19.26
CA LEU A 166 11.85 -9.16 -20.40
C LEU A 166 12.54 -8.74 -21.71
N PRO A 167 12.45 -9.56 -22.77
CA PRO A 167 13.09 -9.25 -24.04
C PRO A 167 12.32 -8.15 -24.78
N CYS A 168 13.02 -7.09 -25.17
CA CYS A 168 12.59 -6.15 -26.20
C CYS A 168 13.21 -6.56 -27.53
N THR A 169 12.39 -6.99 -28.48
CA THR A 169 12.84 -7.42 -29.80
C THR A 169 13.47 -6.27 -30.59
N ALA A 170 14.31 -6.61 -31.57
CA ALA A 170 14.83 -5.63 -32.53
C ALA A 170 13.67 -4.91 -33.24
N ASN A 171 13.76 -3.59 -33.40
CA ASN A 171 12.69 -2.75 -33.95
C ASN A 171 11.32 -2.94 -33.24
N GLY A 172 11.35 -3.35 -31.97
CA GLY A 172 10.18 -3.69 -31.18
C GLY A 172 9.82 -2.64 -30.15
N ASN A 173 8.74 -2.90 -29.43
CA ASN A 173 8.37 -2.14 -28.25
C ASN A 173 7.73 -3.08 -27.22
N ILE A 174 7.91 -2.77 -25.94
CA ILE A 174 7.28 -3.48 -24.83
C ILE A 174 6.85 -2.48 -23.75
N SER A 175 5.89 -2.85 -22.93
CA SER A 175 5.57 -2.14 -21.69
C SER A 175 5.88 -3.06 -20.52
N VAL A 176 6.54 -2.53 -19.50
CA VAL A 176 6.95 -3.28 -18.30
C VAL A 176 6.61 -2.51 -17.04
N GLY A 177 6.21 -3.21 -16.00
CA GLY A 177 5.88 -2.65 -14.70
C GLY A 177 6.04 -3.71 -13.62
N PRO A 178 6.23 -3.30 -12.36
CA PRO A 178 6.32 -4.23 -11.24
C PRO A 178 4.99 -4.99 -11.04
N ALA A 179 5.07 -6.16 -10.41
CA ALA A 179 3.88 -6.82 -9.89
C ALA A 179 3.22 -5.95 -8.79
N TRP A 180 1.99 -6.27 -8.41
CA TRP A 180 1.25 -5.46 -7.44
C TRP A 180 1.90 -5.43 -6.04
N ASP A 181 2.55 -6.52 -5.65
CA ASP A 181 3.27 -6.71 -4.39
C ASP A 181 4.73 -6.26 -4.43
N ASP A 182 5.29 -6.06 -5.63
CA ASP A 182 6.64 -5.57 -5.82
C ASP A 182 6.69 -4.05 -5.66
N TRP A 183 7.42 -3.57 -4.66
CA TRP A 183 7.57 -2.14 -4.42
C TRP A 183 8.98 -1.76 -3.97
N THR A 184 9.49 -0.67 -4.56
CA THR A 184 10.66 0.07 -4.08
C THR A 184 10.45 1.56 -4.34
N PRO A 185 11.02 2.47 -3.52
CA PRO A 185 10.76 3.90 -3.65
C PRO A 185 11.43 4.54 -4.87
N PHE A 186 12.54 3.98 -5.36
CA PHE A 186 13.20 4.43 -6.59
C PHE A 186 13.33 3.25 -7.56
N ILE A 187 12.77 3.38 -8.77
CA ILE A 187 12.80 2.33 -9.79
C ILE A 187 13.50 2.82 -11.05
N GLY A 188 14.48 2.05 -11.53
CA GLY A 188 15.15 2.28 -12.80
C GLY A 188 15.06 1.06 -13.71
N ILE A 189 15.80 1.11 -14.81
CA ILE A 189 15.90 0.02 -15.77
C ILE A 189 17.37 -0.35 -15.97
N ARG A 190 17.66 -1.65 -15.91
CA ARG A 190 18.90 -2.24 -16.41
C ARG A 190 18.64 -2.84 -17.79
N ILE A 191 19.46 -2.45 -18.76
CA ILE A 191 19.37 -2.88 -20.15
C ILE A 191 20.55 -3.80 -20.42
N THR A 192 20.32 -4.99 -20.97
CA THR A 192 21.39 -5.92 -21.34
C THR A 192 21.34 -6.21 -22.83
N ALA A 193 22.40 -5.84 -23.53
CA ALA A 193 22.60 -6.17 -24.94
C ALA A 193 23.58 -7.34 -25.04
N ALA A 194 23.10 -8.53 -25.43
CA ALA A 194 23.95 -9.70 -25.61
C ALA A 194 24.86 -9.55 -26.84
N VAL A 195 24.37 -8.89 -27.88
CA VAL A 195 25.08 -8.58 -29.12
C VAL A 195 25.05 -7.08 -29.33
N ALA A 196 26.18 -6.50 -29.73
CA ALA A 196 26.29 -5.07 -30.00
C ALA A 196 25.35 -4.66 -31.16
N PRO A 197 24.35 -3.80 -30.93
CA PRO A 197 23.56 -3.23 -32.01
C PRO A 197 24.43 -2.33 -32.90
N THR A 198 24.22 -2.37 -34.20
CA THR A 198 24.97 -1.53 -35.16
C THR A 198 24.17 -0.33 -35.65
N ALA A 199 22.85 -0.32 -35.43
CA ALA A 199 21.97 0.77 -35.81
C ALA A 199 20.84 0.97 -34.79
N GLY A 200 20.16 2.12 -34.86
CA GLY A 200 19.00 2.44 -34.04
C GLY A 200 19.31 3.11 -32.70
N ILE A 201 18.21 3.41 -32.00
CA ILE A 201 18.12 4.06 -30.69
C ILE A 201 17.11 3.27 -29.84
N LEU A 202 17.42 3.10 -28.55
CA LEU A 202 16.48 2.62 -27.55
C LEU A 202 16.00 3.80 -26.72
N THR A 203 14.70 3.98 -26.60
CA THR A 203 14.07 5.02 -25.79
C THR A 203 13.19 4.38 -24.73
N ILE A 204 13.27 4.89 -23.50
CA ILE A 204 12.48 4.40 -22.37
C ILE A 204 11.82 5.58 -21.67
N TRP A 205 10.51 5.46 -21.49
CA TRP A 205 9.66 6.39 -20.77
C TRP A 205 9.10 5.73 -19.51
N ALA A 206 8.87 6.51 -18.47
CA ALA A 206 8.19 6.10 -17.25
C ALA A 206 6.92 6.94 -17.06
N VAL A 207 5.83 6.30 -16.65
CA VAL A 207 4.56 6.94 -16.32
C VAL A 207 4.16 6.50 -14.93
N ILE A 208 3.95 7.46 -14.03
CA ILE A 208 3.47 7.22 -12.67
C ILE A 208 2.01 7.58 -12.59
N GLN A 209 1.22 6.70 -11.98
CA GLN A 209 -0.14 7.00 -11.55
C GLN A 209 -0.15 7.44 -10.09
N SER A 210 -0.68 8.63 -9.81
CA SER A 210 -0.90 9.17 -8.46
C SER A 210 -2.32 8.98 -7.94
#